data_AF-A0A0Q9MN17-F1
#
_entry.id   AF-A0A0Q9MN17-F1
#
_cell.length_a   1.000
_cell.length_b   1.000
_cell.length_c   1.000
_cell.angle_alpha   90.00
_cell.angle_beta   90.00
_cell.angle_gamma   90.00
#
_symmetry.space_group_name_H-M   'P 1'
#
loop_
_entity.id
_entity.type
_entity.pdbx_description
1 polymer ?
#
loop_
_entity_poly.entity_id
_entity_poly.type
_entity_poly.pdbx_seq_one_letter_code
_entity_poly.pdbx_strand_id
1 'polypeptide(L)'
;MLARVKVVDPSFYNLPALPVAGTLVPDFPLGNKSFNLSTQAKTSLRTPGQPRHMLKSLPEEPGEAAITVTQHYLAGGLSLLLAQLQRAADPASGSAFEELRREAETAPVAVLGSVAARALRLGDTVCWESVSRGDSAAFRRQAAAAAELYEFGLCAGLLDEE
;
A
#
# COMPACT_ATOMS: atom_id res chain seq x y z
N MET A 1 34.09 -19.68 -14.34
CA MET A 1 32.62 -19.79 -14.42
C MET A 1 32.12 -19.95 -12.99
N LEU A 2 31.69 -18.86 -12.34
CA LEU A 2 31.20 -18.86 -10.96
C LEU A 2 29.70 -18.56 -11.00
N ALA A 3 28.88 -19.55 -10.63
CA ALA A 3 27.43 -19.39 -10.50
C ALA A 3 27.13 -18.42 -9.34
N ARG A 4 26.22 -17.47 -9.55
CA ARG A 4 25.72 -16.57 -8.50
C ARG A 4 25.08 -17.41 -7.38
N VAL A 5 25.80 -17.61 -6.29
CA VAL A 5 25.21 -18.06 -5.03
C VAL A 5 24.59 -16.83 -4.37
N LYS A 6 23.25 -16.76 -4.35
CA LYS A 6 22.50 -15.81 -3.54
C LYS A 6 22.65 -16.29 -2.09
N VAL A 7 23.62 -15.74 -1.36
CA VAL A 7 23.70 -15.96 0.09
C VAL A 7 22.55 -15.18 0.70
N VAL A 8 21.40 -15.82 0.83
CA VAL A 8 20.31 -15.35 1.69
C VAL A 8 20.60 -15.93 3.06
N ASP A 9 21.16 -15.11 3.93
CA ASP A 9 21.34 -15.48 5.33
C ASP A 9 20.02 -15.22 6.07
N PRO A 10 19.38 -16.25 6.68
CA PRO A 10 18.10 -16.11 7.38
C PRO A 10 18.16 -15.18 8.60
N SER A 11 19.35 -14.76 9.05
CA SER A 11 19.51 -13.95 10.25
C SER A 11 19.09 -12.49 10.07
N PHE A 12 18.84 -12.04 8.83
CA PHE A 12 18.29 -10.68 8.57
C PHE A 12 16.91 -10.47 9.21
N TYR A 13 16.15 -11.54 9.44
CA TYR A 13 14.85 -11.49 10.13
C TYR A 13 14.95 -11.51 11.66
N ASN A 14 16.15 -11.70 12.23
CA ASN A 14 16.34 -11.96 13.66
C ASN A 14 17.06 -10.84 14.44
N LEU A 15 17.16 -9.61 13.91
CA LEU A 15 17.67 -8.50 14.72
C LEU A 15 16.71 -8.23 15.90
N PRO A 16 17.20 -8.26 17.16
CA PRO A 16 16.34 -8.19 18.33
C PRO A 16 15.76 -6.79 18.44
N ALA A 17 14.44 -6.74 18.65
CA ALA A 17 13.72 -5.55 19.07
C ALA A 17 14.39 -4.96 20.32
N LEU A 18 15.15 -3.88 20.16
CA LEU A 18 15.59 -3.05 21.27
C LEU A 18 14.67 -1.82 21.36
N PRO A 19 14.12 -1.54 22.55
CA PRO A 19 13.05 -0.58 22.74
C PRO A 19 13.65 0.83 22.81
N VAL A 20 13.33 1.69 21.84
CA VAL A 20 13.36 3.13 22.10
C VAL A 20 12.11 3.47 22.90
N ALA A 21 12.26 3.42 24.22
CA ALA A 21 11.29 3.93 25.15
C ALA A 21 11.33 5.46 25.16
N GLY A 22 10.16 6.07 24.97
CA GLY A 22 9.72 7.18 25.83
C GLY A 22 9.98 8.60 25.36
N THR A 23 9.14 9.09 24.44
CA THR A 23 8.49 10.41 24.63
C THR A 23 7.16 10.48 23.90
N LEU A 24 6.09 10.29 24.68
CA LEU A 24 4.70 10.75 24.50
C LEU A 24 4.41 11.65 23.29
N VAL A 25 3.58 11.13 22.38
CA VAL A 25 2.37 11.82 21.93
C VAL A 25 1.19 10.89 22.21
N PRO A 26 0.31 11.19 23.18
CA PRO A 26 -0.92 10.44 23.38
C PRO A 26 -2.01 11.08 22.53
N ASP A 27 -2.18 10.64 21.29
CA ASP A 27 -3.45 10.81 20.58
C ASP A 27 -3.59 9.79 19.45
N PHE A 28 -3.71 8.52 19.84
CA PHE A 28 -4.55 7.61 19.09
C PHE A 28 -6.00 8.00 19.40
N PRO A 29 -6.79 8.54 18.47
CA PRO A 29 -8.22 8.50 18.68
C PRO A 29 -8.60 7.03 18.68
N LEU A 30 -9.16 6.61 19.80
CA LEU A 30 -9.97 5.41 19.95
C LEU A 30 -11.05 5.42 18.86
N GLY A 31 -10.70 4.89 17.69
CA GLY A 31 -11.59 4.63 16.57
C GLY A 31 -12.20 3.24 16.63
N ASN A 32 -12.15 2.54 17.77
CA ASN A 32 -13.12 1.50 18.05
C ASN A 32 -14.34 2.12 18.74
N LYS A 33 -15.22 2.69 17.92
CA LYS A 33 -16.65 2.92 18.17
C LYS A 33 -17.22 3.41 16.84
N SER A 34 -18.17 2.66 16.28
CA SER A 34 -18.97 3.02 15.08
C SER A 34 -18.49 2.44 13.75
N PHE A 35 -18.42 1.11 13.64
CA PHE A 35 -18.95 0.47 12.42
C PHE A 35 -19.96 -0.60 12.82
N ASN A 36 -20.99 -0.15 13.54
CA ASN A 36 -22.27 -0.82 13.59
C ASN A 36 -23.24 0.04 12.78
N LEU A 37 -22.95 0.23 11.49
CA LEU A 37 -23.98 0.66 10.55
C LEU A 37 -24.90 -0.54 10.33
N SER A 38 -25.87 -0.64 11.23
CA SER A 38 -27.15 -1.25 10.95
C SER A 38 -27.65 -0.74 9.59
N THR A 39 -27.61 -1.58 8.56
CA THR A 39 -28.43 -1.43 7.36
C THR A 39 -29.89 -1.73 7.70
N GLN A 40 -30.46 -1.00 8.66
CA GLN A 40 -31.86 -1.07 9.08
C GLN A 40 -32.35 0.36 9.34
N ALA A 41 -32.37 1.18 8.30
CA ALA A 41 -33.30 2.30 8.20
C ALA A 41 -34.37 1.96 7.15
N LYS A 42 -34.99 0.78 7.27
CA LYS A 42 -36.37 0.61 6.83
C LYS A 42 -37.23 1.08 8.00
N THR A 43 -37.58 2.37 8.01
CA THR A 43 -38.72 2.86 8.78
C THR A 43 -39.96 2.18 8.22
N SER A 44 -40.21 1.00 8.76
CA SER A 44 -41.48 0.30 8.68
C SER A 44 -42.50 1.17 9.41
N LEU A 45 -43.16 2.08 8.68
CA LEU A 45 -44.54 2.42 9.00
C LEU A 45 -45.33 1.13 8.81
N ARG A 46 -45.47 0.37 9.90
CA ARG A 46 -46.41 -0.73 10.00
C ARG A 46 -47.82 -0.17 9.85
N THR A 47 -48.42 -0.40 8.69
CA THR A 47 -49.88 -0.53 8.58
C THR A 47 -50.18 -2.03 8.68
N PRO A 48 -51.09 -2.48 9.56
CA PRO A 48 -51.36 -3.90 9.72
C PRO A 48 -52.17 -4.44 8.55
N GLY A 49 -51.56 -5.31 7.74
CA GLY A 49 -52.24 -6.20 6.81
C GLY A 49 -51.68 -6.18 5.40
N GLN A 50 -50.83 -7.16 5.04
CA GLN A 50 -50.86 -7.88 3.75
C GLN A 50 -49.79 -9.00 3.66
N PRO A 51 -50.02 -10.05 2.84
CA PRO A 51 -49.41 -11.37 2.99
C PRO A 51 -48.00 -11.52 2.37
N ARG A 52 -47.31 -12.55 2.87
CA ARG A 52 -45.92 -12.94 2.59
C ARG A 52 -45.82 -13.62 1.23
N HIS A 53 -45.27 -12.98 0.20
CA HIS A 53 -44.65 -13.70 -0.93
C HIS A 53 -43.60 -12.84 -1.64
N MET A 54 -42.50 -13.51 -2.00
CA MET A 54 -41.43 -13.09 -2.93
C MET A 54 -40.27 -12.24 -2.34
N LEU A 55 -39.32 -12.91 -1.68
CA LEU A 55 -37.92 -12.50 -1.72
C LEU A 55 -37.25 -13.26 -2.86
N LYS A 56 -37.18 -12.64 -4.06
CA LYS A 56 -36.18 -13.00 -5.06
C LYS A 56 -34.98 -12.08 -4.83
N SER A 57 -33.87 -12.72 -4.46
CA SER A 57 -32.47 -12.33 -4.68
C SER A 57 -32.24 -11.01 -5.45
N LEU A 58 -31.70 -10.00 -4.77
CA LEU A 58 -30.94 -8.92 -5.40
C LEU A 58 -29.44 -9.18 -5.22
N PRO A 59 -28.60 -8.94 -6.24
CA PRO A 59 -27.15 -9.00 -6.11
C PRO A 59 -26.65 -7.75 -5.38
N GLU A 60 -25.86 -7.95 -4.33
CA GLU A 60 -25.10 -6.89 -3.66
C GLU A 60 -23.89 -6.55 -4.54
N GLU A 61 -24.13 -5.87 -5.66
CA GLU A 61 -23.04 -5.26 -6.44
C GLU A 61 -22.56 -4.01 -5.67
N PRO A 62 -21.29 -3.93 -5.25
CA PRO A 62 -20.77 -2.75 -4.59
C PRO A 62 -20.94 -1.55 -5.52
N GLY A 63 -21.70 -0.55 -5.07
CA GLY A 63 -22.03 0.61 -5.90
C GLY A 63 -20.77 1.31 -6.42
N GLU A 64 -20.79 1.71 -7.69
CA GLU A 64 -19.75 2.44 -8.45
C GLU A 64 -18.90 3.42 -7.61
N ALA A 65 -19.54 4.14 -6.67
CA ALA A 65 -18.90 5.09 -5.78
C ALA A 65 -17.88 4.45 -4.81
N ALA A 66 -18.16 3.26 -4.26
CA ALA A 66 -17.25 2.56 -3.37
C ALA A 66 -16.00 2.05 -4.10
N ILE A 67 -16.17 1.57 -5.34
CA ILE A 67 -15.07 1.15 -6.21
C ILE A 67 -14.19 2.36 -6.55
N THR A 68 -14.81 3.48 -6.90
CA THR A 68 -14.11 4.74 -7.24
C THR A 68 -13.30 5.28 -6.05
N VAL A 69 -13.86 5.27 -4.83
CA VAL A 69 -13.15 5.72 -3.62
C VAL A 69 -11.95 4.82 -3.31
N THR A 70 -12.12 3.51 -3.46
CA THR A 70 -11.04 2.52 -3.24
C THR A 70 -9.91 2.70 -4.26
N GLN A 71 -10.25 2.92 -5.54
CA GLN A 71 -9.26 3.21 -6.57
C GLN A 71 -8.46 4.49 -6.27
N HIS A 72 -9.12 5.58 -5.86
CA HIS A 72 -8.43 6.82 -5.52
C HIS A 72 -7.50 6.66 -4.31
N TYR A 73 -7.90 5.87 -3.32
CA TYR A 73 -7.03 5.55 -2.19
C TYR A 73 -5.77 4.79 -2.63
N LEU A 74 -5.93 3.78 -3.49
CA LEU A 74 -4.81 2.97 -4.00
C LEU A 74 -3.85 3.80 -4.85
N ALA A 75 -4.38 4.57 -5.80
CA ALA A 75 -3.59 5.45 -6.66
C ALA A 75 -2.86 6.54 -5.85
N GLY A 76 -3.56 7.18 -4.90
CA GLY A 76 -3.00 8.21 -4.04
C GLY A 76 -1.92 7.68 -3.08
N GLY A 77 -2.17 6.53 -2.45
CA GLY A 77 -1.19 5.87 -1.57
C GLY A 77 0.08 5.49 -2.33
N LEU A 78 -0.06 4.89 -3.51
CA LEU A 78 1.07 4.52 -4.36
C LEU A 78 1.85 5.77 -4.82
N SER A 79 1.17 6.83 -5.27
CA SER A 79 1.80 8.09 -5.67
C SER A 79 2.60 8.73 -4.53
N LEU A 80 2.08 8.69 -3.30
CA LEU A 80 2.77 9.20 -2.11
C LEU A 80 4.07 8.43 -1.82
N LEU A 81 4.00 7.10 -1.85
CA LEU A 81 5.17 6.23 -1.59
C LEU A 81 6.23 6.37 -2.68
N LEU A 82 5.82 6.50 -3.94
CA LEU A 82 6.72 6.83 -5.05
C LEU A 82 7.44 8.17 -4.84
N ALA A 83 6.73 9.19 -4.35
CA ALA A 83 7.33 10.49 -4.03
C ALA A 83 8.27 10.43 -2.81
N GLN A 84 8.04 9.55 -1.85
CA GLN A 84 8.97 9.30 -0.75
C GLN A 84 10.26 8.62 -1.26
N LEU A 85 10.12 7.57 -2.07
CA LEU A 85 11.25 6.86 -2.64
C LEU A 85 12.07 7.78 -3.57
N GLN A 86 11.42 8.62 -4.38
CA GLN A 86 12.07 9.65 -5.20
C GLN A 86 12.91 10.61 -4.35
N ARG A 87 12.40 11.06 -3.19
CA ARG A 87 13.12 11.96 -2.28
C ARG A 87 14.33 11.29 -1.61
N ALA A 88 14.28 9.98 -1.42
CA ALA A 88 15.40 9.20 -0.87
C ALA A 88 16.45 8.86 -1.95
N ALA A 89 16.06 8.82 -3.22
CA ALA A 89 16.91 8.54 -4.36
C ALA A 89 17.77 9.75 -4.78
N ASP A 90 18.79 9.46 -5.58
CA ASP A 90 19.61 10.48 -6.25
C ASP A 90 18.76 11.23 -7.32
N PRO A 91 18.99 12.54 -7.54
CA PRO A 91 18.26 13.31 -8.54
C PRO A 91 18.33 12.72 -9.96
N ALA A 92 19.38 11.97 -10.31
CA ALA A 92 19.49 11.33 -11.62
C ALA A 92 18.38 10.28 -11.88
N SER A 93 17.86 9.65 -10.83
CA SER A 93 16.77 8.66 -10.93
C SER A 93 15.37 9.29 -10.84
N GLY A 94 15.28 10.61 -10.62
CA GLY A 94 14.03 11.30 -10.32
C GLY A 94 12.97 11.19 -11.42
N SER A 95 13.38 11.28 -12.69
CA SER A 95 12.45 11.25 -13.84
C SER A 95 11.72 9.91 -13.98
N ALA A 96 12.38 8.79 -13.65
CA ALA A 96 11.77 7.47 -13.70
C ALA A 96 10.71 7.29 -12.60
N PHE A 97 10.94 7.85 -11.41
CA PHE A 97 9.91 7.86 -10.35
C PHE A 97 8.74 8.79 -10.68
N GLU A 98 8.99 9.93 -11.33
CA GLU A 98 7.93 10.85 -11.78
C GLU A 98 7.03 10.23 -12.86
N GLU A 99 7.61 9.42 -13.76
CA GLU A 99 6.85 8.65 -14.74
C GLU A 99 5.95 7.63 -14.05
N LEU A 100 6.49 6.83 -13.13
CA LEU A 100 5.69 5.86 -12.36
C LEU A 100 4.61 6.54 -11.53
N ARG A 101 4.86 7.74 -10.99
CA ARG A 101 3.87 8.50 -10.23
C ARG A 101 2.71 8.96 -11.10
N ARG A 102 3.01 9.50 -12.28
CA ARG A 102 1.98 9.87 -13.27
C ARG A 102 1.18 8.65 -13.73
N GLU A 103 1.84 7.51 -13.91
CA GLU A 103 1.18 6.25 -14.25
C GLU A 103 0.23 5.80 -13.13
N ALA A 104 0.66 5.86 -11.86
CA ALA A 104 -0.20 5.54 -10.72
C ALA A 104 -1.45 6.43 -10.62
N GLU A 105 -1.35 7.71 -10.98
CA GLU A 105 -2.45 8.67 -10.92
C GLU A 105 -3.45 8.56 -12.08
N THR A 106 -3.01 8.04 -13.23
CA THR A 106 -3.79 8.07 -14.49
C THR A 106 -4.23 6.68 -14.95
N ALA A 107 -3.54 5.62 -14.53
CA ALA A 107 -3.84 4.26 -14.93
C ALA A 107 -5.03 3.67 -14.16
N PRO A 108 -5.76 2.70 -14.75
CA PRO A 108 -6.79 1.96 -14.03
C PRO A 108 -6.19 1.07 -12.93
N VAL A 109 -7.00 0.71 -11.93
CA VAL A 109 -6.57 -0.06 -10.75
C VAL A 109 -5.86 -1.38 -11.11
N ALA A 110 -6.27 -2.03 -12.20
CA ALA A 110 -5.70 -3.30 -12.68
C ALA A 110 -4.21 -3.22 -13.02
N VAL A 111 -3.67 -2.02 -13.27
CA VAL A 111 -2.27 -1.82 -13.68
C VAL A 111 -1.39 -1.44 -12.48
N LEU A 112 -1.98 -1.02 -11.35
CA LEU A 112 -1.25 -0.50 -10.19
C LEU A 112 -0.29 -1.53 -9.58
N GLY A 113 -0.62 -2.83 -9.63
CA GLY A 113 0.30 -3.90 -9.20
C GLY A 113 1.59 -3.92 -10.01
N SER A 114 1.49 -3.74 -11.34
CA SER A 114 2.67 -3.65 -12.20
C SER A 114 3.51 -2.39 -11.94
N VAL A 115 2.85 -1.28 -11.60
CA VAL A 115 3.52 -0.02 -11.23
C VAL A 115 4.28 -0.19 -9.92
N ALA A 116 3.66 -0.78 -8.89
CA ALA A 116 4.31 -1.10 -7.62
C ALA A 116 5.53 -2.02 -7.81
N ALA A 117 5.39 -3.09 -8.61
CA ALA A 117 6.49 -4.01 -8.89
C ALA A 117 7.65 -3.34 -9.65
N ARG A 118 7.35 -2.47 -10.63
CA ARG A 118 8.36 -1.68 -11.35
C ARG A 118 9.07 -0.70 -10.42
N ALA A 119 8.33 -0.06 -9.53
CA ALA A 119 8.86 0.87 -8.55
C ALA A 119 9.81 0.20 -7.56
N LEU A 120 9.50 -1.02 -7.10
CA LEU A 120 10.40 -1.81 -6.26
C LEU A 120 11.70 -2.17 -6.99
N ARG A 121 11.63 -2.61 -8.27
CA ARG A 121 12.83 -2.88 -9.07
C ARG A 121 13.71 -1.64 -9.27
N LEU A 122 13.09 -0.47 -9.45
CA LEU A 122 13.82 0.79 -9.51
C LEU A 122 14.43 1.15 -8.14
N GLY A 123 13.69 0.91 -7.05
CA GLY A 123 14.14 0.99 -5.66
C GLY A 123 15.38 0.14 -5.39
N ASP A 124 15.39 -1.11 -5.84
CA ASP A 124 16.56 -2.00 -5.74
C ASP A 124 17.75 -1.42 -6.48
N THR A 125 17.54 -0.91 -7.70
CA THR A 125 18.60 -0.32 -8.52
C THR A 125 19.26 0.85 -7.79
N VAL A 126 18.48 1.78 -7.23
CA VAL A 126 19.03 2.93 -6.48
C VAL A 126 19.72 2.50 -5.18
N CYS A 127 19.20 1.47 -4.50
CA CYS A 127 19.84 0.91 -3.32
C CYS A 127 21.22 0.32 -3.66
N TRP A 128 21.32 -0.45 -4.76
CA TRP A 128 22.58 -1.02 -5.22
C TRP A 128 23.59 0.06 -5.64
N GLU A 129 23.13 1.14 -6.25
CA GLU A 129 24.00 2.29 -6.55
C GLU A 129 24.56 2.92 -5.28
N SER A 130 23.74 3.16 -4.26
CA SER A 130 24.20 3.71 -2.98
C SER A 130 25.19 2.78 -2.27
N VAL A 131 24.94 1.46 -2.29
CA VAL A 131 25.90 0.46 -1.79
C VAL A 131 27.22 0.53 -2.57
N SER A 132 27.16 0.62 -3.90
CA SER A 132 28.35 0.69 -4.76
C SER A 132 29.18 1.94 -4.53
N ARG A 133 28.53 3.06 -4.14
CA ARG A 133 29.20 4.32 -3.77
C ARG A 133 29.63 4.38 -2.29
N GLY A 134 29.28 3.38 -1.48
CA GLY A 134 29.55 3.36 -0.03
C GLY A 134 28.67 4.30 0.80
N ASP A 135 27.59 4.84 0.23
CA ASP A 135 26.65 5.73 0.93
C ASP A 135 25.59 4.92 1.70
N SER A 136 25.99 4.48 2.90
CA SER A 136 25.11 3.74 3.82
C SER A 136 23.92 4.56 4.33
N ALA A 137 24.01 5.90 4.34
CA ALA A 137 22.92 6.75 4.79
C ALA A 137 21.83 6.85 3.72
N ALA A 138 22.21 7.01 2.45
CA ALA A 138 21.29 6.95 1.32
C ALA A 138 20.64 5.57 1.21
N PHE A 139 21.43 4.49 1.29
CA PHE A 139 20.91 3.12 1.26
C PHE A 139 19.82 2.90 2.32
N ARG A 140 20.04 3.31 3.58
CA ARG A 140 19.03 3.14 4.65
C ARG A 140 17.73 3.89 4.36
N ARG A 141 17.81 5.12 3.84
CA ARG A 141 16.60 5.90 3.49
C ARG A 141 15.84 5.25 2.33
N GLN A 142 16.56 4.81 1.30
CA GLN A 142 15.97 4.17 0.13
C GLN A 142 15.34 2.82 0.49
N ALA A 143 16.04 1.98 1.26
CA ALA A 143 15.55 0.69 1.70
C ALA A 143 14.31 0.82 2.60
N ALA A 144 14.29 1.81 3.50
CA ALA A 144 13.10 2.09 4.32
C ALA A 144 11.89 2.48 3.46
N ALA A 145 12.06 3.41 2.52
CA ALA A 145 10.98 3.82 1.62
C ALA A 145 10.51 2.67 0.70
N ALA A 146 11.43 1.80 0.25
CA ALA A 146 11.09 0.62 -0.53
C ALA A 146 10.34 -0.43 0.30
N ALA A 147 10.67 -0.57 1.59
CA ALA A 147 9.95 -1.46 2.50
C ALA A 147 8.50 -0.99 2.74
N GLU A 148 8.29 0.32 2.96
CA GLU A 148 6.94 0.90 3.07
C GLU A 148 6.12 0.67 1.79
N LEU A 149 6.75 0.82 0.61
CA LEU A 149 6.12 0.53 -0.68
C LEU A 149 5.72 -0.95 -0.81
N TYR A 150 6.60 -1.87 -0.39
CA TYR A 150 6.34 -3.29 -0.43
C TYR A 150 5.19 -3.69 0.51
N GLU A 151 5.23 -3.23 1.76
CA GLU A 151 4.18 -3.49 2.75
C GLU A 151 2.82 -2.96 2.30
N PHE A 152 2.78 -1.74 1.75
CA PHE A 152 1.58 -1.20 1.14
C PHE A 152 1.09 -2.09 -0.01
N GLY A 153 1.99 -2.51 -0.89
CA GLY A 153 1.67 -3.37 -2.02
C GLY A 153 1.05 -4.70 -1.61
N LEU A 154 1.57 -5.34 -0.56
CA LEU A 154 0.99 -6.56 0.01
C LEU A 154 -0.38 -6.30 0.65
N CYS A 155 -0.49 -5.29 1.52
CA CYS A 155 -1.74 -4.95 2.20
C CYS A 155 -2.87 -4.58 1.22
N ALA A 156 -2.51 -3.98 0.09
CA ALA A 156 -3.41 -3.57 -0.96
C ALA A 156 -3.74 -4.69 -1.97
N GLY A 157 -3.12 -5.87 -1.87
CA GLY A 157 -3.26 -6.95 -2.85
C GLY A 157 -2.70 -6.60 -4.23
N LEU A 158 -1.76 -5.65 -4.29
CA LEU A 158 -1.08 -5.22 -5.52
C LEU A 158 0.15 -6.08 -5.84
N LEU A 159 0.71 -6.72 -4.81
CA LEU A 159 1.86 -7.61 -4.87
C LEU A 159 1.51 -8.93 -4.16
N ASP A 160 2.15 -10.00 -4.60
CA ASP A 160 2.07 -11.30 -3.94
C ASP A 160 3.21 -11.45 -2.92
N GLU A 161 2.96 -12.15 -1.81
CA GLU A 161 4.02 -12.65 -0.94
C GLU A 161 4.77 -13.75 -1.70
N GLU A 162 6.04 -13.51 -2.08
CA GLU A 162 6.91 -14.50 -2.76
C GLU A 162 7.09 -15.80 -1.96
#